data_AF-A0A6J7ZIG3-F1
#
_entry.id   AF-A0A6J7ZIG3-F1
#
_cell.length_a   1.000
_cell.length_b   1.000
_cell.length_c   1.000
_cell.angle_alpha   90.00
_cell.angle_beta   90.00
_cell.angle_gamma   90.00
#
_symmetry.space_group_name_H-M   'P 1'
#
loop_
_entity.id
_entity.type
_entity.pdbx_description
1 polymer ?
#
loop_
_entity_poly.entity_id
_entity_poly.type
_entity_poly.pdbx_seq_one_letter_code
_entity_poly.pdbx_strand_id
1 'polypeptide(L)'
;MKIKSFPKISFYSIILIVIIALTGFIAYSNILNSFFLSDDFVLIALLSKLGPFGLWFNQQHGQSLFFRPLLGLISFLDYKIWGLNHFGYHLTNFGFHLANSFLVGSIAFLFSLNLRLDLKLKRFIPYFAGFIFLLLPSHSEAVSWISARTDVIATFFALLSFSIYLIPINYPNLTPSSSPPYQPGTKTPSNSPPLPRGG
;
A
#
# COMPACT_ATOMS: atom_id res chain seq x y z
N MET A 1 -25.01 -1.29 14.66
CA MET A 1 -24.07 -0.58 13.78
C MET A 1 -23.77 -1.47 12.58
N LYS A 2 -24.41 -1.27 11.41
CA LYS A 2 -24.13 -2.08 10.21
C LYS A 2 -22.88 -1.53 9.54
N ILE A 3 -21.75 -2.21 9.71
CA ILE A 3 -20.56 -1.97 8.90
C ILE A 3 -20.92 -2.37 7.47
N LYS A 4 -21.24 -1.40 6.60
CA LYS A 4 -21.41 -1.67 5.17
C LYS A 4 -20.07 -2.17 4.63
N SER A 5 -20.10 -3.33 3.99
CA SER A 5 -18.92 -4.03 3.50
C SER A 5 -18.08 -3.15 2.57
N PHE A 6 -16.76 -3.25 2.68
CA PHE A 6 -15.82 -2.75 1.67
C PHE A 6 -16.28 -3.10 0.26
N PRO A 7 -15.97 -2.25 -0.75
CA PRO A 7 -16.32 -2.56 -2.13
C PRO A 7 -15.80 -3.96 -2.49
N LYS A 8 -16.69 -4.86 -2.92
CA LYS A 8 -16.32 -6.22 -3.32
C LYS A 8 -15.31 -6.13 -4.47
N ILE A 9 -14.17 -6.80 -4.31
CA ILE A 9 -13.18 -6.94 -5.38
C ILE A 9 -13.87 -7.68 -6.54
N SER A 10 -13.96 -7.02 -7.69
CA SER A 10 -14.57 -7.61 -8.89
C SER A 10 -13.58 -8.53 -9.60
N PHE A 11 -14.08 -9.46 -10.44
CA PHE A 11 -13.21 -10.32 -11.25
C PHE A 11 -12.23 -9.52 -12.13
N TYR A 12 -12.70 -8.41 -12.73
CA TYR A 12 -11.85 -7.48 -13.50
C TYR A 12 -10.75 -6.85 -12.65
N SER A 13 -11.04 -6.52 -11.39
CA SER A 13 -10.05 -6.01 -10.45
C SER A 13 -8.94 -7.01 -10.19
N ILE A 14 -9.28 -8.30 -10.06
CA ILE A 14 -8.29 -9.38 -9.87
C ILE A 14 -7.40 -9.48 -11.11
N ILE A 15 -7.98 -9.47 -12.31
CA ILE A 15 -7.22 -9.51 -13.57
C ILE A 15 -6.22 -8.34 -13.63
N LEU A 16 -6.65 -7.12 -13.33
CA LEU A 16 -5.77 -5.95 -13.36
C LEU A 16 -4.65 -6.04 -12.32
N ILE A 17 -4.95 -6.49 -11.10
CA ILE A 17 -3.94 -6.71 -10.06
C ILE A 17 -2.90 -7.74 -10.51
N VAL A 18 -3.34 -8.84 -11.11
CA VAL A 18 -2.45 -9.89 -11.65
C VAL A 18 -1.60 -9.33 -12.78
N ILE A 19 -2.17 -8.58 -13.72
CA ILE A 19 -1.42 -7.95 -14.83
C ILE A 19 -0.35 -7.01 -14.28
N ILE A 20 -0.68 -6.16 -13.30
CA ILE A 20 0.28 -5.24 -12.67
C ILE A 20 1.40 -6.04 -11.99
N ALA A 21 1.06 -7.05 -11.19
CA ALA A 21 2.04 -7.89 -10.51
C ALA A 21 2.97 -8.62 -11.49
N LEU A 22 2.42 -9.20 -12.55
CA LEU A 22 3.21 -9.87 -13.60
C LEU A 22 4.11 -8.90 -14.35
N THR A 23 3.59 -7.71 -14.68
CA THR A 23 4.40 -6.68 -15.36
C THR A 23 5.56 -6.22 -14.47
N GLY A 24 5.31 -6.00 -13.18
CA GLY A 24 6.36 -5.70 -12.20
C GLY A 24 7.38 -6.83 -12.12
N PHE A 25 6.92 -8.08 -12.02
CA PHE A 25 7.82 -9.24 -11.95
C PHE A 25 8.71 -9.34 -13.19
N ILE A 26 8.16 -9.12 -14.38
CA ILE A 26 8.92 -9.10 -15.64
C ILE A 26 9.92 -7.94 -15.64
N ALA A 27 9.50 -6.74 -15.27
CA ALA A 27 10.36 -5.54 -15.25
C ALA A 27 11.55 -5.69 -14.29
N TYR A 28 11.35 -6.34 -13.15
CA TYR A 28 12.38 -6.57 -12.13
C TYR A 28 13.05 -7.95 -12.23
N SER A 29 12.72 -8.77 -13.23
CA SER A 29 13.21 -10.15 -13.36
C SER A 29 14.73 -10.24 -13.44
N ASN A 30 15.38 -9.28 -14.10
CA ASN A 30 16.84 -9.20 -14.18
C ASN A 30 17.48 -8.94 -12.80
N ILE A 31 16.83 -8.14 -11.97
CA ILE A 31 17.28 -7.82 -10.60
C ILE A 31 17.11 -9.04 -9.69
N LEU A 32 16.08 -9.87 -9.89
CA LEU A 32 15.89 -11.05 -9.04
C LEU A 32 17.07 -12.03 -9.11
N ASN A 33 17.83 -12.04 -10.20
CA ASN A 33 19.02 -12.88 -10.36
C ASN A 33 20.35 -12.10 -10.24
N SER A 34 20.33 -10.83 -9.81
CA SER A 34 21.56 -10.09 -9.57
C SER A 34 22.27 -10.58 -8.31
N PHE A 35 23.59 -10.60 -8.33
CA PHE A 35 24.38 -10.98 -7.17
C PHE A 35 24.43 -9.86 -6.12
N PHE A 36 24.81 -10.21 -4.89
CA PHE A 36 25.04 -9.25 -3.81
C PHE A 36 26.06 -8.16 -4.18
N LEU A 37 25.82 -6.96 -3.68
CA LEU A 37 26.70 -5.79 -3.84
C LEU A 37 27.54 -5.56 -2.58
N SER A 38 28.71 -4.95 -2.76
CA SER A 38 29.69 -4.54 -1.72
C SER A 38 29.23 -4.66 -0.25
N ASP A 39 28.34 -3.77 0.20
CA ASP A 39 27.88 -3.65 1.58
C ASP A 39 26.83 -4.69 2.01
N ASP A 40 26.20 -5.40 1.06
CA ASP A 40 25.30 -6.55 1.34
C ASP A 40 26.04 -7.65 2.09
N PHE A 41 27.29 -7.92 1.73
CA PHE A 41 28.11 -8.90 2.43
C PHE A 41 28.35 -8.51 3.89
N VAL A 42 28.53 -7.22 4.17
CA VAL A 42 28.72 -6.70 5.53
C VAL A 42 27.42 -6.84 6.32
N LEU A 43 26.29 -6.44 5.74
CA LEU A 43 24.97 -6.56 6.35
C LEU A 43 24.66 -8.03 6.70
N ILE A 44 24.83 -8.95 5.74
CA ILE A 44 24.51 -10.37 5.91
C ILE A 44 25.45 -11.00 6.95
N ALA A 45 26.76 -10.74 6.88
CA ALA A 45 27.72 -11.27 7.83
C ALA A 45 27.48 -10.76 9.27
N LEU A 46 27.01 -9.52 9.42
CA LEU A 46 26.66 -8.96 10.71
C LEU A 46 25.42 -9.65 11.30
N LEU A 47 24.36 -9.78 10.50
CA LEU A 47 23.11 -10.41 10.90
C LEU A 47 23.28 -11.92 11.16
N SER A 48 24.15 -12.59 10.41
CA SER A 48 24.45 -14.00 10.63
C SER A 48 25.15 -14.26 11.97
N LYS A 49 25.99 -13.31 12.43
CA LYS A 49 26.75 -13.41 13.68
C LYS A 49 25.97 -12.94 14.90
N LEU A 50 25.21 -11.87 14.76
CA LEU A 50 24.61 -11.14 15.91
C LEU A 50 23.10 -11.22 15.96
N GLY A 51 22.48 -11.84 14.97
CA GLY A 51 21.04 -11.95 14.88
C GLY A 51 20.36 -10.63 14.46
N PRO A 52 19.03 -10.54 14.66
CA PRO A 52 18.22 -9.43 14.17
C PRO A 52 18.54 -8.09 14.83
N PHE A 53 19.19 -8.14 16.00
CA PHE A 53 19.57 -6.97 16.80
C PHE A 53 21.00 -6.50 16.50
N GLY A 54 21.72 -7.19 15.60
CA GLY A 54 23.09 -6.84 15.23
C GLY A 54 23.22 -5.40 14.72
N LEU A 55 22.20 -4.86 14.07
CA LEU A 55 22.16 -3.49 13.58
C LEU A 55 21.78 -2.44 14.65
N TRP A 56 21.32 -2.85 15.83
CA TRP A 56 20.81 -1.91 16.82
C TRP A 56 21.93 -1.27 17.63
N PHE A 57 23.00 -2.04 17.85
CA PHE A 57 24.04 -1.72 18.83
C PHE A 57 25.46 -1.84 18.27
N ASN A 58 25.66 -2.36 17.06
CA ASN A 58 27.01 -2.64 16.57
C ASN A 58 27.62 -1.48 15.77
N GLN A 59 28.85 -1.11 16.15
CA GLN A 59 29.73 -0.13 15.50
C GLN A 59 30.85 -0.82 14.69
N GLN A 60 30.56 -1.87 13.92
CA GLN A 60 31.60 -2.50 13.11
C GLN A 60 31.76 -1.81 11.75
N HIS A 61 32.99 -1.38 11.44
CA HIS A 61 33.47 -0.77 10.18
C HIS A 61 33.27 0.74 9.98
N GLY A 62 33.19 1.54 11.06
CA GLY A 62 33.25 3.02 10.94
C GLY A 62 32.04 3.67 10.25
N GLN A 63 31.00 2.89 9.95
CA GLN A 63 29.72 3.39 9.44
C GLN A 63 28.79 3.70 10.62
N SER A 64 28.12 4.85 10.56
CA SER A 64 27.35 5.41 11.67
C SER A 64 26.26 4.47 12.17
N LEU A 65 26.07 4.44 13.49
CA LEU A 65 24.99 3.77 14.20
C LEU A 65 23.62 4.21 13.66
N PHE A 66 23.00 3.38 12.82
CA PHE A 66 21.59 3.56 12.50
C PHE A 66 20.77 2.50 13.22
N PHE A 67 20.05 2.94 14.27
CA PHE A 67 19.04 2.13 14.91
C PHE A 67 17.90 1.86 13.91
N ARG A 68 17.94 0.68 13.25
CA ARG A 68 16.93 0.26 12.26
C ARG A 68 16.32 -1.10 12.65
N PRO A 69 15.39 -1.14 13.63
CA PRO A 69 14.87 -2.39 14.17
C PRO A 69 14.21 -3.30 13.18
N LEU A 70 13.28 -2.75 12.41
CA LEU A 70 12.52 -3.48 11.41
C LEU A 70 13.41 -3.97 10.27
N LEU A 71 14.39 -3.17 9.86
CA LEU A 71 15.36 -3.59 8.85
C LEU A 71 16.17 -4.81 9.31
N GLY A 72 16.69 -4.77 10.55
CA GLY A 72 17.46 -5.88 11.11
C GLY A 72 16.64 -7.15 11.25
N LEU A 73 15.39 -7.05 11.70
CA LEU A 73 14.46 -8.17 11.79
C LEU A 73 14.16 -8.77 10.41
N ILE A 74 13.74 -7.96 9.45
CA ILE A 74 13.38 -8.42 8.09
C ILE A 74 14.60 -9.04 7.40
N SER A 75 15.75 -8.38 7.46
CA SER A 75 16.97 -8.87 6.81
C SER A 75 17.50 -10.15 7.46
N PHE A 76 17.33 -10.30 8.78
CA PHE A 76 17.67 -11.54 9.49
C PHE A 76 16.71 -12.67 9.14
N LEU A 77 15.42 -12.38 8.98
CA LEU A 77 14.43 -13.37 8.50
C LEU A 77 14.77 -13.82 7.08
N ASP A 78 15.13 -12.90 6.20
CA ASP A 78 15.58 -13.26 4.86
C ASP A 78 16.83 -14.15 4.90
N TYR A 79 17.80 -13.83 5.76
CA TYR A 79 18.96 -14.71 5.96
C TYR A 79 18.57 -16.10 6.49
N LYS A 80 17.60 -16.19 7.40
CA LYS A 80 17.14 -17.47 7.94
C LYS A 80 16.38 -18.32 6.92
N ILE A 81 15.62 -17.69 6.03
CA ILE A 81 14.79 -18.38 5.03
C ILE A 81 15.61 -18.71 3.78
N TRP A 82 16.43 -17.77 3.31
CA TRP A 82 17.10 -17.84 2.01
C TRP A 82 18.61 -18.10 2.11
N GLY A 83 19.21 -17.97 3.30
CA GLY A 83 20.66 -18.15 3.48
C GLY A 83 21.45 -17.13 2.67
N LEU A 84 22.33 -17.61 1.80
CA LEU A 84 23.10 -16.77 0.86
C LEU A 84 22.49 -16.74 -0.55
N ASN A 85 21.22 -17.08 -0.69
CA ASN A 85 20.52 -17.01 -1.96
C ASN A 85 19.98 -15.58 -2.20
N HIS A 86 20.70 -14.79 -3.01
CA HIS A 86 20.35 -13.41 -3.39
C HIS A 86 18.94 -13.26 -3.97
N PHE A 87 18.43 -14.29 -4.67
CA PHE A 87 17.08 -14.28 -5.23
C PHE A 87 16.01 -14.01 -4.18
N GLY A 88 16.13 -14.65 -3.01
CA GLY A 88 15.16 -14.48 -1.92
C GLY A 88 15.13 -13.06 -1.36
N TYR A 89 16.31 -12.44 -1.24
CA TYR A 89 16.45 -11.07 -0.78
C TYR A 89 15.83 -10.06 -1.76
N HIS A 90 16.06 -10.23 -3.06
CA HIS A 90 15.44 -9.39 -4.09
C HIS A 90 13.94 -9.64 -4.19
N LEU A 91 13.49 -10.87 -3.98
CA LEU A 91 12.06 -11.20 -3.96
C LEU A 91 11.34 -10.50 -2.80
N THR A 92 11.94 -10.46 -1.61
CA THR A 92 11.40 -9.70 -0.47
C THR A 92 11.33 -8.20 -0.77
N ASN A 93 12.39 -7.61 -1.34
CA ASN A 93 12.38 -6.20 -1.75
C ASN A 93 11.30 -5.90 -2.80
N PHE A 94 11.20 -6.74 -3.83
CA PHE A 94 10.18 -6.62 -4.86
C PHE A 94 8.76 -6.75 -4.26
N GLY A 95 8.56 -7.66 -3.31
CA GLY A 95 7.30 -7.81 -2.58
C GLY A 95 6.88 -6.52 -1.87
N PHE A 96 7.80 -5.86 -1.16
CA PHE A 96 7.54 -4.55 -0.56
C PHE A 96 7.26 -3.46 -1.59
N HIS A 97 8.02 -3.41 -2.70
CA HIS A 97 7.79 -2.44 -3.78
C HIS A 97 6.43 -2.62 -4.47
N LEU A 98 6.04 -3.87 -4.71
CA LEU A 98 4.72 -4.20 -5.25
C LEU A 98 3.61 -3.79 -4.28
N ALA A 99 3.79 -4.04 -2.99
CA ALA A 99 2.86 -3.58 -1.95
C ALA A 99 2.77 -2.05 -1.91
N ASN A 100 3.90 -1.34 -2.00
CA ASN A 100 3.95 0.12 -2.10
C ASN A 100 3.13 0.63 -3.29
N SER A 101 3.29 -0.01 -4.45
CA SER A 101 2.55 0.33 -5.67
C SER A 101 1.04 0.22 -5.47
N PHE A 102 0.56 -0.84 -4.79
CA PHE A 102 -0.87 -0.98 -4.47
C PHE A 102 -1.34 0.01 -3.40
N LEU A 103 -0.50 0.38 -2.44
CA LEU A 103 -0.82 1.42 -1.46
C LEU A 103 -0.93 2.79 -2.12
N VAL A 104 -0.03 3.15 -3.03
CA VAL A 104 -0.13 4.38 -3.84
C VAL A 104 -1.43 4.39 -4.64
N GLY A 105 -1.77 3.28 -5.29
CA GLY A 105 -3.06 3.13 -5.96
C GLY A 105 -4.25 3.34 -5.02
N SER A 106 -4.19 2.76 -3.82
CA SER A 106 -5.25 2.90 -2.81
C SER A 106 -5.41 4.35 -2.34
N ILE A 107 -4.31 5.06 -2.09
CA ILE A 107 -4.30 6.48 -1.73
C ILE A 107 -4.89 7.32 -2.87
N ALA A 108 -4.48 7.06 -4.12
CA ALA A 108 -5.02 7.76 -5.29
C ALA A 108 -6.53 7.54 -5.44
N PHE A 109 -7.01 6.32 -5.21
CA PHE A 109 -8.44 6.03 -5.17
C PHE A 109 -9.14 6.82 -4.07
N LEU A 110 -8.61 6.83 -2.85
CA LEU A 110 -9.16 7.58 -1.72
C LEU A 110 -9.27 9.07 -2.08
N PHE A 111 -8.24 9.70 -2.62
CA PHE A 111 -8.34 11.10 -3.06
C PHE A 111 -9.36 11.30 -4.19
N SER A 112 -9.46 10.37 -5.14
CA SER A 112 -10.43 10.46 -6.24
C SER A 112 -11.89 10.47 -5.77
N LEU A 113 -12.19 9.93 -4.58
CA LEU A 113 -13.55 9.94 -4.03
C LEU A 113 -14.07 11.36 -3.83
N ASN A 114 -13.19 12.29 -3.44
CA ASN A 114 -13.52 13.69 -3.20
C ASN A 114 -13.60 14.54 -4.49
N LEU A 115 -13.21 13.96 -5.64
CA LEU A 115 -13.22 14.65 -6.92
C LEU A 115 -14.53 14.41 -7.68
N ARG A 116 -14.97 15.39 -8.48
CA ARG A 116 -16.11 15.26 -9.40
C ARG A 116 -15.68 14.58 -10.71
N LEU A 117 -15.39 13.28 -10.61
CA LEU A 117 -14.97 12.43 -11.74
C LEU A 117 -16.00 11.34 -12.03
N ASP A 118 -16.04 10.90 -13.28
CA ASP A 118 -16.85 9.75 -13.70
C ASP A 118 -16.47 8.49 -12.92
N LEU A 119 -17.48 7.67 -12.61
CA LEU A 119 -17.28 6.44 -11.83
C LEU A 119 -16.31 5.47 -12.52
N LYS A 120 -16.31 5.42 -13.85
CA LYS A 120 -15.35 4.61 -14.63
C LYS A 120 -13.92 5.07 -14.38
N LEU A 121 -13.69 6.38 -14.38
CA LEU A 121 -12.37 6.95 -14.14
C LEU A 121 -11.90 6.71 -12.70
N LYS A 122 -12.77 6.92 -11.70
CA LYS A 122 -12.48 6.61 -10.28
C LYS A 122 -12.06 5.15 -10.08
N ARG A 123 -12.64 4.21 -10.82
CA ARG A 123 -12.26 2.79 -10.77
C ARG A 123 -10.91 2.50 -11.43
N PHE A 124 -10.51 3.29 -12.41
CA PHE A 124 -9.24 3.10 -13.13
C PHE A 124 -8.04 3.72 -12.41
N ILE A 125 -8.23 4.86 -11.75
CA ILE A 125 -7.20 5.62 -11.02
C ILE A 125 -6.28 4.77 -10.14
N PRO A 126 -6.76 3.86 -9.26
CA PRO A 126 -5.86 3.08 -8.40
C PRO A 126 -4.86 2.24 -9.19
N TYR A 127 -5.32 1.61 -10.26
CA TYR A 127 -4.49 0.74 -11.10
C TYR A 127 -3.44 1.55 -11.86
N PHE A 128 -3.85 2.68 -12.43
CA PHE A 128 -2.96 3.53 -13.20
C PHE A 128 -1.88 4.18 -12.32
N ALA A 129 -2.27 4.73 -11.17
CA ALA A 129 -1.33 5.35 -10.24
C ALA A 129 -0.32 4.32 -9.69
N GLY A 130 -0.80 3.14 -9.28
CA GLY A 130 0.08 2.06 -8.82
C GLY A 130 0.99 1.54 -9.93
N PHE A 131 0.50 1.43 -11.17
CA PHE A 131 1.30 0.98 -12.31
C PHE A 131 2.43 1.95 -12.66
N ILE A 132 2.17 3.26 -12.65
CA ILE A 132 3.21 4.29 -12.85
C ILE A 132 4.26 4.19 -11.75
N PHE A 133 3.84 4.11 -10.49
CA PHE A 133 4.76 3.98 -9.37
C PHE A 133 5.61 2.71 -9.46
N LEU A 134 5.00 1.58 -9.84
CA LEU A 134 5.70 0.31 -9.97
C LEU A 134 6.84 0.35 -10.98
N LEU A 135 6.63 1.02 -12.12
CA LEU A 135 7.55 1.03 -13.25
C LEU A 135 8.46 2.26 -13.32
N LEU A 136 8.39 3.16 -12.33
CA LEU A 136 9.19 4.38 -12.35
C LEU A 136 10.69 4.02 -12.18
N PRO A 137 11.57 4.34 -13.16
CA PRO A 137 12.95 3.87 -13.15
C PRO A 137 13.77 4.34 -11.93
N SER A 138 13.41 5.47 -11.33
CA SER A 138 14.06 6.01 -10.12
C SER A 138 13.95 5.09 -8.90
N HIS A 139 13.06 4.09 -8.91
CA HIS A 139 12.95 3.12 -7.81
C HIS A 139 13.86 1.90 -7.99
N SER A 140 14.46 1.70 -9.17
CA SER A 140 15.23 0.49 -9.49
C SER A 140 16.34 0.23 -8.47
N GLU A 141 17.14 1.25 -8.14
CA GLU A 141 18.23 1.16 -7.18
C GLU A 141 17.76 0.74 -5.78
N ALA A 142 16.72 1.41 -5.25
CA ALA A 142 16.16 1.09 -3.93
C ALA A 142 15.61 -0.34 -3.84
N VAL A 143 15.09 -0.88 -4.95
CA VAL A 143 14.57 -2.24 -5.03
C VAL A 143 15.69 -3.27 -5.22
N SER A 144 16.70 -2.97 -6.04
CA SER A 144 17.80 -3.89 -6.32
C SER A 144 18.80 -3.98 -5.17
N TRP A 145 19.10 -2.87 -4.50
CA TRP A 145 20.17 -2.84 -3.50
C TRP A 145 19.68 -3.39 -2.15
N ILE A 146 20.21 -4.55 -1.76
CA ILE A 146 19.77 -5.27 -0.58
C ILE A 146 20.08 -4.48 0.70
N SER A 147 21.24 -3.85 0.82
CA SER A 147 21.58 -3.03 1.99
C SER A 147 20.82 -1.72 2.06
N ALA A 148 20.48 -1.11 0.91
CA ALA A 148 19.67 0.10 0.84
C ALA A 148 18.16 -0.14 0.94
N ARG A 149 17.68 -1.39 1.09
CA ARG A 149 16.25 -1.77 1.18
C ARG A 149 15.43 -1.05 2.26
N THR A 150 16.10 -0.32 3.15
CA THR A 150 15.48 0.53 4.17
C THR A 150 14.43 1.44 3.56
N ASP A 151 14.70 2.01 2.38
CA ASP A 151 13.79 2.96 1.74
C ASP A 151 12.48 2.30 1.32
N VAL A 152 12.56 1.09 0.74
CA VAL A 152 11.37 0.35 0.28
C VAL A 152 10.50 -0.09 1.46
N ILE A 153 11.13 -0.55 2.55
CA ILE A 153 10.42 -0.97 3.78
C ILE A 153 9.82 0.25 4.51
N ALA A 154 10.58 1.34 4.65
CA ALA A 154 10.09 2.56 5.29
C ALA A 154 8.92 3.16 4.51
N THR A 155 9.02 3.18 3.18
CA THR A 155 7.94 3.60 2.28
C THR A 155 6.69 2.77 2.50
N PHE A 156 6.81 1.44 2.67
CA PHE A 156 5.66 0.58 2.96
C PHE A 156 4.93 0.98 4.23
N PHE A 157 5.64 1.10 5.34
CA PHE A 157 5.00 1.46 6.61
C PHE A 157 4.44 2.89 6.57
N ALA A 158 5.13 3.83 5.91
CA ALA A 158 4.64 5.19 5.74
C ALA A 158 3.35 5.25 4.90
N LEU A 159 3.33 4.61 3.73
CA LEU A 159 2.15 4.55 2.87
C LEU A 159 1.00 3.78 3.52
N LEU A 160 1.29 2.70 4.25
CA LEU A 160 0.28 1.92 4.96
C LEU A 160 -0.36 2.75 6.07
N SER A 161 0.47 3.40 6.90
CA SER A 161 0.01 4.32 7.95
C SER A 161 -0.86 5.44 7.36
N PHE A 162 -0.39 6.06 6.28
CA PHE A 162 -1.12 7.13 5.62
C PHE A 162 -2.45 6.65 5.00
N SER A 163 -2.45 5.48 4.37
CA SER A 163 -3.67 4.86 3.82
C SER A 163 -4.70 4.63 4.92
N ILE A 164 -4.29 4.09 6.08
CA ILE A 164 -5.17 3.87 7.23
C ILE A 164 -5.71 5.20 7.76
N TYR A 165 -4.86 6.23 7.86
CA TYR A 165 -5.27 7.57 8.28
C TYR A 165 -6.33 8.20 7.36
N LEU A 166 -6.24 7.98 6.05
CA LEU A 166 -7.18 8.55 5.07
C LEU A 166 -8.55 7.86 5.04
N ILE A 167 -8.66 6.60 5.50
CA ILE A 167 -9.93 5.87 5.48
C ILE A 167 -11.03 6.61 6.28
N PRO A 168 -10.79 7.02 7.55
CA PRO A 168 -11.74 7.82 8.32
C PRO A 168 -12.28 9.07 7.63
N ILE A 169 -11.37 9.82 7.00
CA ILE A 169 -11.66 11.10 6.36
C ILE A 169 -12.62 10.91 5.18
N ASN A 170 -12.50 9.78 4.49
CA ASN A 170 -13.27 9.49 3.28
C ASN A 170 -14.51 8.63 3.52
N TYR A 171 -14.81 8.21 4.76
CA TYR A 171 -16.00 7.41 5.08
C TYR A 171 -17.33 7.96 4.51
N PRO A 172 -17.62 9.27 4.55
CA PRO A 172 -18.86 9.82 4.01
C PRO A 172 -19.02 9.55 2.51
N ASN A 173 -17.92 9.50 1.77
CA ASN A 173 -17.92 9.24 0.32
C ASN A 173 -17.81 7.74 -0.02
N LEU A 174 -17.34 6.92 0.93
CA LEU A 174 -17.33 5.46 0.81
C LEU A 174 -18.72 4.84 0.99
N THR A 175 -19.59 5.52 1.74
CA THR A 175 -20.97 5.06 1.99
C THR A 175 -21.96 5.96 1.26
N PRO A 176 -22.72 5.45 0.28
CA PRO A 176 -23.82 6.23 -0.28
C PRO A 176 -24.80 6.56 0.85
N SER A 177 -25.04 7.85 1.06
CA SER A 177 -26.07 8.39 1.95
C SER A 177 -27.36 7.59 1.75
N SER A 178 -27.88 6.97 2.82
CA SER A 178 -29.20 6.35 2.82
C SER A 178 -30.34 7.36 2.92
N SER A 179 -30.03 8.65 3.01
CA SER A 179 -31.03 9.71 3.02
C SER A 179 -31.58 9.87 1.61
N PRO A 180 -32.91 9.76 1.41
CA PRO A 180 -33.49 10.17 0.13
C PRO A 180 -33.08 11.62 -0.15
N PRO A 181 -32.93 12.01 -1.43
CA PRO A 181 -32.66 13.40 -1.78
C PRO A 181 -33.68 14.29 -1.08
N TYR A 182 -33.23 15.33 -0.37
CA TYR A 182 -34.13 16.36 0.15
C TYR A 182 -34.93 16.90 -1.04
N GLN A 183 -36.22 16.55 -1.12
CA GLN A 183 -37.15 17.06 -2.11
C GLN A 183 -37.73 18.37 -1.54
N PRO A 184 -37.31 19.56 -2.02
CA PRO A 184 -37.91 20.80 -1.58
C PRO A 184 -39.32 20.85 -2.21
N GLY A 185 -40.37 20.77 -1.38
CA GLY A 185 -41.70 21.25 -1.78
C GLY A 185 -42.85 20.26 -1.91
N THR A 186 -42.75 19.00 -1.47
CA THR A 186 -43.98 18.19 -1.32
C THR A 186 -44.69 18.60 -0.02
N LYS A 187 -45.61 19.57 -0.13
CA LYS A 187 -46.62 19.81 0.90
C LYS A 187 -47.30 18.46 1.20
N THR A 188 -47.17 17.96 2.42
CA THR A 188 -48.04 16.90 2.92
C THR A 188 -49.50 17.34 2.76
N PRO A 189 -50.40 16.53 2.17
CA PRO A 189 -51.82 16.83 2.22
C PRO A 189 -52.24 16.83 3.70
N SER A 190 -52.75 17.95 4.19
CA SER A 190 -53.32 18.04 5.53
C SER A 190 -54.62 17.22 5.57
N ASN A 191 -54.53 15.95 5.91
CA ASN A 191 -55.69 15.10 6.21
C ASN A 191 -56.20 15.34 7.63
N SER A 192 -56.44 16.59 8.01
CA SER A 192 -57.22 16.92 9.20
C SER A 192 -58.71 16.84 8.84
N PRO A 193 -59.52 15.97 9.49
CA PRO A 193 -60.96 15.98 9.29
C PRO A 193 -61.55 17.32 9.76
N PRO A 194 -62.60 17.83 9.11
CA PRO A 194 -63.26 19.05 9.56
C PRO A 194 -63.92 18.83 10.93
N LEU A 195 -63.71 19.79 11.84
CA LEU A 195 -64.36 19.83 13.15
C LEU A 195 -65.88 19.87 13.00
N PRO A 196 -66.65 19.15 13.85
CA PRO A 196 -68.10 19.25 13.85
C PRO A 196 -68.52 20.66 14.26
N ARG A 197 -69.36 21.31 13.46
CA ARG A 197 -70.10 22.50 13.87
C ARG A 197 -71.15 22.07 14.89
N GLY A 198 -70.90 22.31 16.17
CA GLY A 198 -71.91 22.27 17.22
C GLY A 198 -72.71 23.57 17.21
N GLY A 199 -74.03 23.43 17.09
CA GLY A 199 -75.02 24.40 17.59
C GLY A 199 -75.47 24.03 18.99
#